data_AF-A0A1H6KB06-F1
#
_entry.id   AF-A0A1H6KB06-F1
#
_cell.length_a   1.000
_cell.length_b   1.000
_cell.length_c   1.000
_cell.angle_alpha   90.00
_cell.angle_beta   90.00
_cell.angle_gamma   90.00
#
_symmetry.space_group_name_H-M   'P 1'
#
loop_
_entity.id
_entity.type
_entity.pdbx_description
1 polymer ?
#
loop_
_entity_poly.entity_id
_entity_poly.type
_entity_poly.pdbx_seq_one_letter_code
_entity_poly.pdbx_strand_id
1 'polypeptide(L)'
;MKKNMEKVNDVKRIDIKKAEELLQSGSLENCDDMLDTLLEDVEFAYIESLMLRLYVCMEIYVTAYLFSQKIGVSSEKFYSTFGTADEIGNELMTVEDTMKFLHTLIRECIKWRIESAKGSSSSIVAKAKDYIDKNYMNDELSLIVVADAVGLSPSYLSTQFKKVYGQNLFEYLALSRIAHARELLCCTSKMVYEVAYDVGFKDYRYFSQIFKKYTGQTPRQFQNSANICP
;
A
#
# COMPACT_ATOMS: atom_id res chain seq x y z
N MET A 1 8.08 59.32 -13.20
CA MET A 1 8.17 58.56 -11.93
C MET A 1 6.82 58.12 -11.32
N LYS A 2 5.67 58.25 -12.02
CA LYS A 2 4.35 57.83 -11.47
C LYS A 2 3.68 56.64 -12.18
N LYS A 3 4.36 55.93 -13.10
CA LYS A 3 3.75 54.84 -13.89
C LYS A 3 4.09 53.41 -13.44
N ASN A 4 4.87 53.25 -12.36
CA ASN A 4 5.36 51.93 -11.93
C ASN A 4 4.81 51.48 -10.56
N MET A 5 3.84 52.17 -9.96
CA MET A 5 3.27 51.79 -8.64
C MET A 5 1.89 51.12 -8.72
N GLU A 6 1.27 51.00 -9.89
CA GLU A 6 -0.09 50.45 -10.04
C GLU A 6 -0.14 48.96 -10.47
N LYS A 7 1.01 48.30 -10.65
CA LYS A 7 1.08 46.83 -10.90
C LYS A 7 1.46 46.00 -9.67
N VAL A 8 1.40 46.58 -8.48
CA VAL A 8 1.81 45.91 -7.23
C VAL A 8 0.67 45.10 -6.57
N ASN A 9 -0.54 45.09 -7.16
CA ASN A 9 -1.76 44.74 -6.42
C ASN A 9 -2.39 43.36 -6.62
N ASP A 10 -1.81 42.43 -7.39
CA ASP A 10 -2.33 41.05 -7.42
C ASP A 10 -1.19 40.03 -7.37
N VAL A 11 -0.65 39.79 -6.17
CA VAL A 11 0.12 38.56 -5.93
C VAL A 11 -0.88 37.40 -5.98
N LYS A 12 -0.95 36.72 -7.14
CA LYS A 12 -1.77 35.53 -7.30
C LYS A 12 -1.26 34.46 -6.35
N ARG A 13 -2.13 33.99 -5.46
CA ARG A 13 -1.81 32.90 -4.53
C ARG A 13 -1.97 31.57 -5.22
N ILE A 14 -1.07 30.64 -4.92
CA ILE A 14 -1.20 29.27 -5.43
C ILE A 14 -2.42 28.60 -4.81
N ASP A 15 -3.13 27.80 -5.61
CA ASP A 15 -4.18 26.95 -5.10
C ASP A 15 -3.57 25.71 -4.45
N ILE A 16 -3.31 25.80 -3.15
CA ILE A 16 -2.72 24.71 -2.37
C ILE A 16 -3.56 23.43 -2.47
N LYS A 17 -4.88 23.53 -2.66
CA LYS A 17 -5.74 22.33 -2.81
C LYS A 17 -5.41 21.56 -4.08
N LYS A 18 -5.12 22.25 -5.18
CA LYS A 18 -4.67 21.59 -6.43
C LYS A 18 -3.32 20.89 -6.23
N ALA A 19 -2.40 21.50 -5.46
CA ALA A 19 -1.12 20.87 -5.12
C ALA A 19 -1.33 19.58 -4.29
N GLU A 20 -2.25 19.62 -3.31
CA GLU A 20 -2.63 18.45 -2.53
C GLU A 20 -3.27 17.35 -3.41
N GLU A 21 -4.18 17.70 -4.30
CA GLU A 21 -4.84 16.78 -5.23
C GLU A 21 -3.83 16.10 -6.17
N LEU A 22 -2.87 16.86 -6.70
CA LEU A 22 -1.75 16.36 -7.50
C LEU A 22 -0.94 15.32 -6.72
N LEU A 23 -0.55 15.61 -5.48
CA LEU A 23 0.22 14.67 -4.65
C LEU A 23 -0.58 13.41 -4.29
N GLN A 24 -1.89 13.56 -4.04
CA GLN A 24 -2.77 12.45 -3.65
C GLN A 24 -3.09 11.51 -4.81
N SER A 25 -3.33 12.05 -6.01
CA SER A 25 -3.95 11.32 -7.12
C SER A 25 -3.18 11.35 -8.45
N GLY A 26 -2.23 12.26 -8.65
CA GLY A 26 -1.45 12.37 -9.88
C GLY A 26 -0.62 11.12 -10.21
N SER A 27 -0.24 10.95 -11.48
CA SER A 27 0.61 9.84 -11.95
C SER A 27 1.99 10.36 -12.36
N LEU A 28 2.98 9.46 -12.48
CA LEU A 28 4.30 9.84 -12.99
C LEU A 28 4.31 10.23 -14.47
N GLU A 29 3.20 10.01 -15.18
CA GLU A 29 3.05 10.30 -16.61
C GLU A 29 2.49 11.71 -16.83
N ASN A 30 1.72 12.24 -15.86
CA ASN A 30 1.04 13.53 -15.99
C ASN A 30 1.39 14.55 -14.89
N CYS A 31 2.24 14.20 -13.92
CA CYS A 31 2.53 15.08 -12.80
C CYS A 31 3.22 16.38 -13.21
N ASP A 32 4.04 16.32 -14.26
CA ASP A 32 4.76 17.49 -14.77
C ASP A 32 3.76 18.49 -15.37
N ASP A 33 2.89 18.05 -16.28
CA ASP A 33 1.84 18.88 -16.89
C ASP A 33 0.87 19.48 -15.85
N MET A 34 0.51 18.70 -14.82
CA MET A 34 -0.37 19.17 -13.73
C MET A 34 0.31 20.23 -12.86
N LEU A 35 1.62 20.07 -12.58
CA LEU A 35 2.39 21.08 -11.86
C LEU A 35 2.53 22.35 -12.70
N ASP A 36 2.81 22.22 -14.00
CA ASP A 36 2.93 23.37 -14.91
C ASP A 36 1.64 24.18 -14.95
N THR A 37 0.49 23.51 -15.08
CA THR A 37 -0.83 24.15 -15.02
C THR A 37 -1.03 24.92 -13.72
N LEU A 38 -0.60 24.36 -12.59
CA LEU A 38 -0.69 25.02 -11.28
C LEU A 38 0.22 26.24 -11.17
N LEU A 39 1.41 26.18 -11.77
CA LEU A 39 2.37 27.29 -11.79
C LEU A 39 1.97 28.40 -12.78
N GLU A 40 1.28 28.06 -13.87
CA GLU A 40 0.69 29.01 -14.80
C GLU A 40 -0.41 29.86 -14.15
N ASP A 41 -1.22 29.28 -13.26
CA ASP A 41 -2.27 30.01 -12.51
C ASP A 41 -1.71 31.23 -11.74
N VAL A 42 -0.46 31.14 -11.28
CA VAL A 42 0.24 32.21 -10.56
C VAL A 42 1.26 32.96 -11.42
N GLU A 43 1.28 32.73 -12.74
CA GLU A 43 2.24 33.31 -13.68
C GLU A 43 3.69 33.11 -13.22
N PHE A 44 4.02 31.94 -12.68
CA PHE A 44 5.28 31.68 -11.99
C PHE A 44 6.52 32.04 -12.81
N ALA A 45 6.48 31.78 -14.12
CA ALA A 45 7.56 32.09 -15.05
C ALA A 45 7.91 33.59 -15.15
N TYR A 46 6.97 34.46 -14.80
CA TYR A 46 7.09 35.92 -14.89
C TYR A 46 7.35 36.58 -13.52
N ILE A 47 7.51 35.80 -12.45
CA ILE A 47 7.83 36.33 -11.13
C ILE A 47 9.30 36.77 -11.08
N GLU A 48 9.55 38.07 -11.27
CA GLU A 48 10.89 38.67 -11.20
C GLU A 48 11.44 38.71 -9.76
N SER A 49 10.56 38.83 -8.76
CA SER A 49 10.95 38.90 -7.35
C SER A 49 11.32 37.51 -6.81
N LEU A 50 12.61 37.33 -6.50
CA LEU A 50 13.11 36.11 -5.84
C LEU A 50 12.30 35.77 -4.59
N MET A 51 11.95 36.76 -3.77
CA MET A 51 11.21 36.54 -2.53
C MET A 51 9.80 36.00 -2.77
N LEU A 52 9.09 36.48 -3.80
CA LEU A 52 7.76 35.96 -4.15
C LEU A 52 7.85 34.56 -4.76
N ARG A 53 8.88 34.29 -5.57
CA ARG A 53 9.12 32.96 -6.14
C ARG A 53 9.41 31.93 -5.06
N LEU A 54 10.26 32.29 -4.09
CA LEU A 54 10.56 31.44 -2.94
C LEU A 54 9.33 31.25 -2.05
N TYR A 55 8.48 32.26 -1.89
CA TYR A 55 7.21 32.10 -1.16
C TYR A 55 6.33 31.00 -1.78
N VAL A 56 6.09 31.04 -3.09
CA VAL A 56 5.30 30.01 -3.79
C VAL A 56 5.97 28.63 -3.70
N CYS A 57 7.29 28.58 -3.89
CA CYS A 57 8.05 27.34 -3.74
C CYS A 57 7.90 26.73 -2.34
N MET A 58 7.97 27.57 -1.30
CA MET A 58 7.82 27.15 0.09
C MET A 58 6.41 26.63 0.39
N GLU A 59 5.36 27.20 -0.21
CA GLU A 59 3.99 26.66 -0.06
C GLU A 59 3.89 25.23 -0.61
N ILE A 60 4.46 24.97 -1.79
CA ILE A 60 4.48 23.61 -2.37
C ILE A 60 5.38 22.68 -1.55
N TYR A 61 6.56 23.15 -1.12
CA TYR A 61 7.49 22.38 -0.30
C TYR A 61 6.86 21.92 1.02
N VAL A 62 6.19 22.82 1.74
CA VAL A 62 5.50 22.48 2.99
C VAL A 62 4.35 21.51 2.73
N THR A 63 3.59 21.71 1.66
CA THR A 63 2.50 20.80 1.27
C THR A 63 3.03 19.39 0.97
N ALA A 64 4.12 19.28 0.20
CA ALA A 64 4.80 18.02 -0.10
C ALA A 64 5.38 17.36 1.15
N TYR A 65 5.98 18.14 2.07
CA TYR A 65 6.48 17.66 3.34
C TYR A 65 5.36 17.03 4.18
N LEU A 66 4.28 17.77 4.44
CA LEU A 66 3.14 17.29 5.23
C LEU A 66 2.51 16.05 4.61
N PHE A 67 2.37 16.02 3.28
CA PHE A 67 1.90 14.86 2.54
C PHE A 67 2.83 13.64 2.74
N SER A 68 4.15 13.82 2.63
CA SER A 68 5.14 12.75 2.81
C SER A 68 5.06 12.13 4.20
N GLN A 69 4.89 12.96 5.24
CA GLN A 69 4.72 12.49 6.62
C GLN A 69 3.43 11.66 6.76
N LYS A 70 2.33 12.12 6.13
CA LYS A 70 1.03 11.42 6.15
C LYS A 70 1.11 10.02 5.52
N ILE A 71 1.96 9.81 4.52
CA ILE A 71 2.18 8.50 3.88
C ILE A 71 3.30 7.67 4.53
N GLY A 72 3.84 8.13 5.66
CA GLY A 72 4.82 7.41 6.48
C GLY A 72 6.29 7.60 6.10
N VAL A 73 6.62 8.62 5.28
CA VAL A 73 8.02 8.98 5.00
C VAL A 73 8.57 9.76 6.18
N SER A 74 9.75 9.39 6.71
CA SER A 74 10.39 10.11 7.81
C SER A 74 10.92 11.47 7.37
N SER A 75 10.97 12.44 8.29
CA SER A 75 11.58 13.76 8.03
C SER A 75 13.04 13.63 7.58
N GLU A 76 13.80 12.69 8.15
CA GLU A 76 15.18 12.41 7.75
C GLU A 76 15.30 12.04 6.27
N LYS A 77 14.46 11.12 5.78
CA LYS A 77 14.44 10.74 4.36
C LYS A 77 14.03 11.90 3.46
N PHE A 78 13.07 12.71 3.91
CA PHE A 78 12.62 13.88 3.16
C PHE A 78 13.77 14.89 3.01
N TYR A 79 14.39 15.30 4.11
CA TYR A 79 15.49 16.27 4.09
C TYR A 79 16.75 15.73 3.42
N SER A 80 17.05 14.44 3.51
CA SER A 80 18.18 13.87 2.76
C SER A 80 17.95 13.87 1.24
N THR A 81 16.70 13.95 0.78
CA THR A 81 16.34 13.94 -0.64
C THR A 81 16.28 15.36 -1.21
N PHE A 82 15.71 16.31 -0.47
CA PHE A 82 15.44 17.65 -0.97
C PHE A 82 16.21 18.77 -0.28
N GLY A 83 16.96 18.47 0.78
CA GLY A 83 17.53 19.50 1.67
C GLY A 83 16.49 20.15 2.57
N THR A 84 16.98 20.90 3.55
CA THR A 84 16.19 21.82 4.38
C THR A 84 15.96 23.14 3.65
N ALA A 85 15.00 23.95 4.14
CA ALA A 85 14.70 25.27 3.56
C ALA A 85 15.93 26.20 3.52
N ASP A 86 16.81 26.11 4.52
CA ASP A 86 18.03 26.91 4.62
C ASP A 86 19.10 26.46 3.63
N GLU A 87 19.16 25.16 3.32
CA GLU A 87 20.15 24.57 2.40
C GLU A 87 19.81 24.86 0.94
N ILE A 88 18.53 24.73 0.56
CA ILE A 88 18.10 24.92 -0.83
C ILE A 88 18.07 26.38 -1.28
N GLY A 89 18.04 27.33 -0.35
CA GLY A 89 17.87 28.76 -0.66
C GLY A 89 18.91 29.30 -1.66
N ASN A 90 20.14 28.77 -1.64
CA ASN A 90 21.21 29.17 -2.56
C ASN A 90 21.11 28.53 -3.95
N GLU A 91 20.33 27.46 -4.09
CA GLU A 91 20.16 26.71 -5.35
C GLU A 91 18.96 27.23 -6.16
N LEU A 92 18.00 27.90 -5.52
CA LEU A 92 16.74 28.35 -6.12
C LEU A 92 16.79 29.81 -6.62
N MET A 93 17.92 30.20 -7.21
CA MET A 93 18.19 31.59 -7.60
C MET A 93 17.55 31.99 -8.93
N THR A 94 17.21 31.04 -9.78
CA THR A 94 16.55 31.30 -11.07
C THR A 94 15.16 30.66 -11.14
N VAL A 95 14.34 31.12 -12.09
CA VAL A 95 13.03 30.52 -12.38
C VAL A 95 13.22 29.05 -12.78
N GLU A 96 14.19 28.79 -13.64
CA GLU A 96 14.50 27.46 -14.16
C GLU A 96 14.90 26.50 -13.04
N ASP A 97 15.78 26.92 -12.12
CA ASP A 97 16.21 26.09 -10.99
C ASP A 97 15.04 25.79 -10.06
N THR A 98 14.18 26.79 -9.81
CA THR A 98 13.02 26.61 -8.94
C THR A 98 11.99 25.66 -9.57
N MET A 99 11.72 25.78 -10.87
CA MET A 99 10.85 24.83 -11.58
C MET A 99 11.41 23.41 -11.51
N LYS A 100 12.69 23.21 -11.85
CA LYS A 100 13.35 21.89 -11.80
C LYS A 100 13.25 21.24 -10.42
N PHE A 101 13.44 22.04 -9.36
CA PHE A 101 13.28 21.58 -8.00
C PHE A 101 11.85 21.13 -7.71
N LEU A 102 10.85 21.95 -8.07
CA LEU A 102 9.43 21.63 -7.85
C LEU A 102 9.00 20.37 -8.60
N HIS A 103 9.42 20.17 -9.85
CA HIS A 103 9.17 18.92 -10.57
C HIS A 103 9.76 17.72 -9.86
N THR A 104 11.01 17.82 -9.41
CA THR A 104 11.70 16.74 -8.69
C THR A 104 10.98 16.41 -7.38
N LEU A 105 10.61 17.44 -6.62
CA LEU A 105 9.85 17.34 -5.38
C LEU A 105 8.53 16.57 -5.56
N ILE A 106 7.71 17.00 -6.53
CA ILE A 106 6.42 16.37 -6.81
C ILE A 106 6.61 14.93 -7.28
N ARG A 107 7.54 14.69 -8.20
CA ARG A 107 7.78 13.36 -8.78
C ARG A 107 8.22 12.34 -7.73
N GLU A 108 9.15 12.72 -6.86
CA GLU A 108 9.62 11.86 -5.77
C GLU A 108 8.53 11.61 -4.72
N CYS A 109 7.73 12.61 -4.36
CA CYS A 109 6.58 12.40 -3.47
C CYS A 109 5.55 11.43 -4.06
N ILE A 110 5.28 11.51 -5.36
CA ILE A 110 4.42 10.54 -6.08
C ILE A 110 5.03 9.14 -6.07
N LYS A 111 6.35 8.99 -6.27
CA LYS A 111 7.04 7.69 -6.15
C LYS A 111 6.87 7.10 -4.76
N TRP A 112 7.11 7.88 -3.70
CA TRP A 112 6.93 7.40 -2.33
C TRP A 112 5.49 7.03 -2.02
N ARG A 113 4.48 7.75 -2.56
CA ARG A 113 3.07 7.34 -2.44
C ARG A 113 2.84 5.96 -3.06
N ILE A 114 3.36 5.73 -4.26
CA ILE A 114 3.23 4.44 -4.97
C ILE A 114 3.95 3.32 -4.19
N GLU A 115 5.13 3.59 -3.63
CA GLU A 115 5.88 2.65 -2.79
C GLU A 115 5.16 2.34 -1.48
N SER A 116 4.64 3.36 -0.80
CA SER A 116 3.87 3.23 0.45
C SER A 116 2.61 2.41 0.21
N ALA A 117 1.91 2.61 -0.91
CA ALA A 117 0.78 1.78 -1.31
C ALA A 117 1.18 0.29 -1.50
N LYS A 118 2.34 0.01 -2.09
CA LYS A 118 2.87 -1.37 -2.24
C LYS A 118 3.21 -1.99 -0.88
N GLY A 119 3.85 -1.25 0.02
CA GLY A 119 4.21 -1.69 1.36
C GLY A 119 3.01 -1.95 2.27
N SER A 120 2.03 -1.05 2.25
CA SER A 120 0.76 -1.17 2.98
C SER A 120 -0.06 -2.37 2.51
N SER A 121 -0.12 -2.60 1.19
CA SER A 121 -0.81 -3.76 0.62
C SER A 121 -0.19 -5.10 1.07
N SER A 122 1.14 -5.17 1.18
CA SER A 122 1.84 -6.34 1.73
C SER A 122 1.54 -6.54 3.22
N SER A 123 1.54 -5.45 4.00
CA SER A 123 1.21 -5.48 5.43
C SER A 123 -0.24 -5.92 5.70
N ILE A 124 -1.21 -5.40 4.93
CA ILE A 124 -2.62 -5.76 5.09
C ILE A 124 -2.89 -7.19 4.62
N VAL A 125 -2.22 -7.66 3.56
CA VAL A 125 -2.32 -9.05 3.12
C VAL A 125 -1.66 -10.02 4.11
N ALA A 126 -0.59 -9.60 4.78
CA ALA A 126 -0.02 -10.34 5.91
C ALA A 126 -1.00 -10.41 7.10
N LYS A 127 -1.75 -9.34 7.39
CA LYS A 127 -2.84 -9.38 8.39
C LYS A 127 -3.96 -10.34 7.98
N ALA A 128 -4.28 -10.41 6.68
CA ALA A 128 -5.25 -11.39 6.18
C ALA A 128 -4.76 -12.82 6.39
N LYS A 129 -3.48 -13.10 6.13
CA LYS A 129 -2.85 -14.40 6.44
C LYS A 129 -2.93 -14.73 7.93
N ASP A 130 -2.53 -13.80 8.80
CA ASP A 130 -2.59 -13.97 10.26
C ASP A 130 -4.02 -14.23 10.76
N TYR A 131 -5.00 -13.51 10.20
CA TYR A 131 -6.41 -13.76 10.50
C TYR A 131 -6.84 -15.16 10.09
N ILE A 132 -6.43 -15.64 8.91
CA ILE A 132 -6.72 -17.00 8.45
C ILE A 132 -6.07 -18.02 9.39
N ASP A 133 -4.79 -17.87 9.73
CA ASP A 133 -4.06 -18.81 10.58
C ASP A 133 -4.64 -18.91 11.99
N LYS A 134 -5.24 -17.83 12.51
CA LYS A 134 -5.92 -17.83 13.81
C LYS A 134 -7.34 -18.40 13.77
N ASN A 135 -7.98 -18.38 12.60
CA ASN A 135 -9.40 -18.72 12.44
C ASN A 135 -9.64 -19.90 11.49
N TYR A 136 -8.61 -20.66 11.10
CA TYR A 136 -8.74 -21.71 10.08
C TYR A 136 -9.79 -22.76 10.44
N MET A 137 -10.00 -23.03 11.73
CA MET A 137 -10.99 -23.99 12.24
C MET A 137 -12.43 -23.52 12.00
N ASN A 138 -12.67 -22.22 11.76
CA ASN A 138 -14.01 -21.70 11.48
C ASN A 138 -14.46 -22.14 10.09
N ASP A 139 -15.50 -22.97 10.04
CA ASP A 139 -16.02 -23.54 8.81
C ASP A 139 -16.77 -22.52 7.92
N GLU A 140 -17.10 -21.34 8.45
CA GLU A 140 -17.70 -20.20 7.75
C GLU A 140 -16.67 -19.22 7.19
N LEU A 141 -15.38 -19.46 7.44
CA LEU A 141 -14.31 -18.60 6.97
C LEU A 141 -14.32 -18.54 5.44
N SER A 142 -14.55 -17.34 4.90
CA SER A 142 -14.65 -17.07 3.47
C SER A 142 -13.84 -15.84 3.10
N LEU A 143 -13.59 -15.64 1.80
CA LEU A 143 -12.92 -14.44 1.30
C LEU A 143 -13.59 -13.15 1.78
N ILE A 144 -14.93 -13.13 1.86
CA ILE A 144 -15.71 -11.98 2.33
C ILE A 144 -15.41 -11.72 3.80
N VAL A 145 -15.49 -12.74 4.65
CA VAL A 145 -15.21 -12.63 6.08
C VAL A 145 -13.78 -12.14 6.34
N VAL A 146 -12.80 -12.66 5.62
CA VAL A 146 -11.40 -12.22 5.77
C VAL A 146 -11.22 -10.79 5.27
N ALA A 147 -11.83 -10.43 4.14
CA ALA A 147 -11.77 -9.08 3.59
C ALA A 147 -12.37 -8.04 4.55
N ASP A 148 -13.53 -8.33 5.12
CA ASP A 148 -14.18 -7.49 6.12
C ASP A 148 -13.30 -7.34 7.38
N ALA A 149 -12.69 -8.43 7.86
CA ALA A 149 -11.82 -8.41 9.03
C ALA A 149 -10.56 -7.54 8.85
N VAL A 150 -10.09 -7.34 7.61
CA VAL A 150 -8.90 -6.52 7.31
C VAL A 150 -9.23 -5.20 6.61
N GLY A 151 -10.51 -4.85 6.48
CA GLY A 151 -10.97 -3.59 5.88
C GLY A 151 -10.70 -3.47 4.38
N LEU A 152 -10.73 -4.58 3.63
CA LEU A 152 -10.54 -4.61 2.18
C LEU A 152 -11.81 -5.04 1.45
N SER A 153 -11.92 -4.69 0.17
CA SER A 153 -12.91 -5.34 -0.69
C SER A 153 -12.48 -6.78 -1.02
N PRO A 154 -13.42 -7.73 -1.16
CA PRO A 154 -13.10 -9.13 -1.51
C PRO A 154 -12.28 -9.26 -2.80
N SER A 155 -12.61 -8.48 -3.84
CA SER A 155 -11.92 -8.49 -5.13
C SER A 155 -10.46 -8.03 -5.02
N TYR A 156 -10.23 -6.96 -4.25
CA TYR A 156 -8.89 -6.45 -4.02
C TYR A 156 -8.05 -7.42 -3.19
N LEU A 157 -8.61 -7.99 -2.11
CA LEU A 157 -7.93 -9.00 -1.31
C LEU A 157 -7.57 -10.22 -2.17
N SER A 158 -8.48 -10.75 -2.98
CA SER A 158 -8.20 -11.90 -3.86
C SER A 158 -7.01 -11.65 -4.79
N THR A 159 -7.00 -10.48 -5.44
CA THR A 159 -5.94 -10.10 -6.38
C THR A 159 -4.60 -9.97 -5.67
N GLN A 160 -4.58 -9.26 -4.54
CA GLN A 160 -3.34 -8.98 -3.84
C GLN A 160 -2.80 -10.20 -3.09
N PHE A 161 -3.66 -11.03 -2.50
CA PHE A 161 -3.25 -12.27 -1.82
C PHE A 161 -2.55 -13.21 -2.78
N LYS A 162 -3.10 -13.42 -3.99
CA LYS A 162 -2.47 -14.24 -5.03
C LYS A 162 -1.15 -13.64 -5.52
N LYS A 163 -1.07 -12.31 -5.66
CA LYS A 163 0.16 -11.62 -6.07
C LYS A 163 1.28 -11.79 -5.04
N VAL A 164 0.95 -11.74 -3.75
CA VAL A 164 1.94 -11.82 -2.65
C VAL A 164 2.34 -13.26 -2.34
N TYR A 165 1.38 -14.19 -2.27
CA TYR A 165 1.63 -15.57 -1.84
C TYR A 165 1.68 -16.61 -2.98
N GLY A 166 1.48 -16.19 -4.22
CA GLY A 166 1.50 -17.07 -5.40
C GLY A 166 0.30 -18.00 -5.55
N GLN A 167 -0.59 -18.05 -4.56
CA GLN A 167 -1.78 -18.90 -4.50
C GLN A 167 -2.99 -18.12 -4.00
N ASN A 168 -4.18 -18.60 -4.32
CA ASN A 168 -5.39 -17.92 -3.87
C ASN A 168 -5.67 -18.21 -2.37
N LEU A 169 -6.54 -17.39 -1.76
CA LEU A 169 -6.86 -17.49 -0.33
C LEU A 169 -7.46 -18.84 0.06
N PHE A 170 -8.33 -19.41 -0.78
CA PHE A 170 -8.96 -20.70 -0.52
C PHE A 170 -7.96 -21.86 -0.56
N GLU A 171 -7.01 -21.82 -1.50
CA GLU A 171 -5.89 -22.78 -1.57
C GLU A 171 -5.01 -22.69 -0.33
N TYR A 172 -4.67 -21.47 0.10
CA TYR A 172 -3.92 -21.23 1.33
C TYR A 172 -4.65 -21.79 2.56
N LEU A 173 -5.94 -21.48 2.71
CA LEU A 173 -6.76 -21.97 3.81
C LEU A 173 -6.84 -23.50 3.81
N ALA A 174 -7.09 -24.11 2.64
CA ALA A 174 -7.14 -25.56 2.53
C ALA A 174 -5.81 -26.21 2.95
N LEU A 175 -4.67 -25.68 2.48
CA LEU A 175 -3.35 -26.18 2.87
C LEU A 175 -3.09 -26.05 4.38
N SER A 176 -3.47 -24.92 4.98
CA SER A 176 -3.37 -24.70 6.43
C SER A 176 -4.17 -25.75 7.21
N ARG A 177 -5.44 -25.98 6.83
CA ARG A 177 -6.29 -27.00 7.43
C ARG A 177 -5.73 -28.42 7.26
N ILE A 178 -5.19 -28.74 6.09
CA ILE A 178 -4.57 -30.05 5.82
C ILE A 178 -3.30 -30.25 6.66
N ALA A 179 -2.48 -29.21 6.85
CA ALA A 179 -1.30 -29.29 7.71
C ALA A 179 -1.69 -29.68 9.14
N HIS A 180 -2.67 -28.99 9.73
CA HIS A 180 -3.18 -29.32 11.06
C HIS A 180 -3.91 -30.67 11.12
N ALA A 181 -4.62 -31.06 10.07
CA ALA A 181 -5.24 -32.38 10.00
C ALA A 181 -4.20 -33.50 10.05
N ARG A 182 -3.04 -33.34 9.39
CA ARG A 182 -1.96 -34.32 9.46
C ARG A 182 -1.44 -34.48 10.88
N GLU A 183 -1.27 -33.37 11.60
CA GLU A 183 -0.84 -33.38 13.01
C GLU A 183 -1.85 -34.14 13.88
N LEU A 184 -3.15 -33.81 13.76
CA LEU A 184 -4.20 -34.46 14.54
C LEU A 184 -4.34 -35.96 14.22
N LEU A 185 -4.21 -36.37 12.96
CA LEU A 185 -4.28 -37.78 12.56
C LEU A 185 -3.08 -38.61 13.06
N CYS A 186 -1.91 -37.98 13.26
CA CYS A 186 -0.73 -38.64 13.83
C CYS A 186 -0.75 -38.67 15.36
N CYS A 187 -1.24 -37.62 16.00
CA CYS A 187 -1.08 -37.40 17.44
C CYS A 187 -2.31 -37.79 18.27
N THR A 188 -3.41 -38.21 17.63
CA THR A 188 -4.67 -38.51 18.34
C THR A 188 -5.33 -39.79 17.83
N SER A 189 -6.19 -40.38 18.67
CA SER A 189 -7.05 -41.52 18.32
C SER A 189 -8.42 -41.09 17.76
N LYS A 190 -8.57 -39.82 17.36
CA LYS A 190 -9.83 -39.30 16.82
C LYS A 190 -10.21 -40.00 15.52
N MET A 191 -11.52 -40.13 15.30
CA MET A 191 -12.03 -40.59 14.03
C MET A 191 -11.73 -39.56 12.96
N VAL A 192 -11.41 -40.02 11.75
CA VAL A 192 -11.02 -39.17 10.62
C VAL A 192 -12.05 -38.07 10.33
N TYR A 193 -13.35 -38.37 10.48
CA TYR A 193 -14.40 -37.39 10.25
C TYR A 193 -14.44 -36.30 11.34
N GLU A 194 -14.08 -36.62 12.58
CA GLU A 194 -13.96 -35.64 13.67
C GLU A 194 -12.82 -34.68 13.38
N VAL A 195 -11.66 -35.20 12.94
CA VAL A 195 -10.53 -34.36 12.52
C VAL A 195 -10.91 -33.41 11.39
N ALA A 196 -11.73 -33.87 10.44
CA ALA A 196 -12.20 -33.01 9.35
C ALA A 196 -13.00 -31.80 9.88
N TYR A 197 -13.90 -32.03 10.84
CA TYR A 197 -14.68 -30.96 11.46
C TYR A 197 -13.82 -30.06 12.35
N ASP A 198 -12.90 -30.63 13.14
CA ASP A 198 -12.02 -29.87 14.03
C ASP A 198 -11.12 -28.88 13.30
N VAL A 199 -10.69 -29.20 12.06
CA VAL A 199 -9.90 -28.28 11.24
C VAL A 199 -10.75 -27.37 10.35
N GLY A 200 -12.08 -27.40 10.49
CA GLY A 200 -13.00 -26.46 9.83
C GLY A 200 -13.52 -26.87 8.45
N PHE A 201 -13.52 -28.16 8.08
CA PHE A 201 -14.26 -28.62 6.89
C PHE A 201 -15.70 -28.96 7.23
N LYS A 202 -16.67 -28.37 6.49
CA LYS A 202 -18.11 -28.68 6.63
C LYS A 202 -18.51 -30.06 6.12
N ASP A 203 -17.80 -30.59 5.13
CA ASP A 203 -18.13 -31.88 4.49
C ASP A 203 -16.88 -32.78 4.45
N TYR A 204 -17.04 -33.97 5.03
CA TYR A 204 -16.00 -34.99 5.10
C TYR A 204 -15.53 -35.49 3.72
N ARG A 205 -16.44 -35.60 2.74
CA ARG A 205 -16.08 -36.09 1.39
C ARG A 205 -15.17 -35.08 0.70
N TYR A 206 -15.49 -33.79 0.83
CA TYR A 206 -14.65 -32.70 0.34
C TYR A 206 -13.29 -32.68 1.04
N PHE A 207 -13.27 -32.79 2.38
CA PHE A 207 -12.02 -32.94 3.14
C PHE A 207 -11.17 -34.10 2.60
N SER A 208 -11.75 -35.30 2.44
CA SER A 208 -11.00 -36.47 1.99
C SER A 208 -10.43 -36.30 0.58
N GLN A 209 -11.14 -35.61 -0.32
CA GLN A 209 -10.65 -35.30 -1.66
C GLN A 209 -9.47 -34.32 -1.61
N ILE A 210 -9.61 -33.24 -0.83
CA ILE A 210 -8.59 -32.20 -0.66
C ILE A 210 -7.34 -32.76 0.03
N PHE A 211 -7.53 -33.55 1.09
CA PHE A 211 -6.42 -34.20 1.79
C PHE A 211 -5.65 -35.12 0.85
N LYS A 212 -6.33 -35.96 0.06
CA LYS A 212 -5.66 -36.82 -0.93
C LYS A 212 -4.97 -36.02 -2.02
N LYS A 213 -5.58 -34.94 -2.49
CA LYS A 213 -4.97 -34.03 -3.48
C LYS A 213 -3.63 -33.48 -2.99
N TYR A 214 -3.55 -33.06 -1.73
CA TYR A 214 -2.36 -32.40 -1.20
C TYR A 214 -1.33 -33.34 -0.55
N THR A 215 -1.74 -34.53 -0.10
CA THR A 215 -0.84 -35.48 0.58
C THR A 215 -0.53 -36.73 -0.24
N GLY A 216 -1.28 -36.97 -1.33
CA GLY A 216 -1.19 -38.20 -2.14
C GLY A 216 -1.92 -39.41 -1.55
N GLN A 217 -2.38 -39.35 -0.30
CA GLN A 217 -3.02 -40.46 0.42
C GLN A 217 -4.38 -40.06 0.95
N THR A 218 -5.31 -41.02 1.09
CA THR A 218 -6.55 -40.73 1.82
C THR A 218 -6.25 -40.49 3.31
N PRO A 219 -7.05 -39.68 4.02
CA PRO A 219 -6.84 -39.46 5.45
C PRO A 219 -6.73 -40.75 6.28
N ARG A 220 -7.52 -41.78 5.95
CA ARG A 220 -7.48 -43.08 6.63
C ARG A 220 -6.20 -43.85 6.33
N GLN A 221 -5.72 -43.82 5.08
CA GLN A 221 -4.41 -44.40 4.73
C GLN A 221 -3.29 -43.69 5.49
N PHE A 222 -3.36 -42.35 5.56
CA PHE A 222 -2.39 -41.55 6.29
C PHE A 222 -2.37 -41.88 7.78
N GLN A 223 -3.53 -41.92 8.45
CA GLN A 223 -3.66 -42.31 9.87
C GLN A 223 -3.13 -43.73 10.13
N ASN A 224 -3.48 -44.69 9.28
CA ASN A 224 -2.98 -46.06 9.42
C ASN A 224 -1.46 -46.16 9.24
N SER A 225 -0.86 -45.32 8.39
CA SER A 225 0.59 -45.28 8.19
C SER A 225 1.32 -44.56 9.32
N ALA A 226 0.70 -43.55 9.93
CA ALA A 226 1.24 -42.81 11.06
C ALA A 226 1.20 -43.63 12.36
N ASN A 227 0.16 -44.44 12.55
CA ASN A 227 -0.01 -45.36 13.68
C ASN A 227 0.91 -46.62 13.60
N ILE A 228 1.95 -46.61 12.76
CA ILE A 228 2.96 -47.68 12.68
C ILE A 228 4.18 -47.40 13.60
N CYS A 229 4.18 -46.30 14.37
CA CYS A 229 5.16 -46.12 15.44
C CYS A 229 4.63 -46.77 16.74
N PRO A 230 5.39 -47.71 17.35
CA PRO A 230 4.98 -48.51 18.51
C PRO A 230 4.73 -47.70 19.78
#